data_AF-A0A7C9FKR5-F1
#
_entry.id   AF-A0A7C9FKR5-F1
#
_cell.length_a   1.000
_cell.length_b   1.000
_cell.length_c   1.000
_cell.angle_alpha   90.00
_cell.angle_beta   90.00
_cell.angle_gamma   90.00
#
_symmetry.space_group_name_H-M   'P 1'
#
loop_
_entity.id
_entity.type
_entity.pdbx_description
1 polymer ?
#
loop_
_entity_poly.entity_id
_entity_poly.type
_entity_poly.pdbx_seq_one_letter_code
_entity_poly.pdbx_strand_id
1 'polypeptide(L)'
;MTTRCGSIIAWIAVIEIIAMVMCYGYANSMTDPYAGVGVLGFGLRSMAAVSVLALAVGIGCLTADASKPDQPPRASFRVAIPLHLLLCIPGLWFWLHA
;
A
#
# COMPACT_ATOMS: atom_id res chain seq x y z
N MET A 1 5.80 20.35 5.40
CA MET A 1 5.37 19.15 6.17
C MET A 1 4.78 18.09 5.24
N THR A 2 3.85 18.45 4.35
CA THR A 2 3.21 17.54 3.38
C THR A 2 4.15 16.94 2.35
N THR A 3 5.23 17.62 1.95
CA THR A 3 6.30 17.08 1.08
C THR A 3 6.96 15.84 1.68
N ARG A 4 7.30 15.93 2.97
CA ARG A 4 7.95 14.84 3.73
C ARG A 4 6.96 13.69 3.94
N CYS A 5 5.68 14.01 4.14
CA CYS A 5 4.64 13.00 4.27
C CYS A 5 4.43 12.23 2.95
N GLY A 6 4.30 12.93 1.82
CA GLY A 6 4.17 12.28 0.51
C GLY A 6 5.37 11.40 0.15
N SER A 7 6.60 11.82 0.49
CA SER A 7 7.78 10.96 0.29
C SER A 7 7.80 9.74 1.22
N ILE A 8 7.36 9.90 2.48
CA ILE A 8 7.27 8.77 3.43
C ILE A 8 6.25 7.75 2.92
N ILE A 9 5.07 8.21 2.50
CA ILE A 9 4.02 7.35 1.95
C ILE A 9 4.54 6.61 0.70
N ALA A 10 5.21 7.30 -0.22
CA ALA A 10 5.84 6.65 -1.37
C ALA A 10 6.86 5.57 -0.98
N TRP A 11 7.70 5.84 0.04
CA TRP A 11 8.67 4.85 0.55
C TRP A 11 8.01 3.66 1.22
N ILE A 12 6.91 3.87 1.96
CA ILE A 12 6.13 2.77 2.55
C ILE A 12 5.62 1.85 1.45
N ALA A 13 5.08 2.42 0.37
CA ALA A 13 4.59 1.64 -0.76
C ALA A 13 5.70 0.82 -1.44
N VAL A 14 6.93 1.33 -1.52
CA VAL A 14 8.10 0.56 -2.01
C VAL A 14 8.45 -0.59 -1.07
N ILE A 15 8.48 -0.34 0.24
CA ILE A 15 8.75 -1.36 1.26
C ILE A 15 7.70 -2.46 1.20
N GLU A 16 6.43 -2.08 1.04
CA GLU A 16 5.32 -2.99 0.82
C GLU A 16 5.60 -3.88 -0.41
N ILE A 17 5.87 -3.32 -1.59
CA ILE A 17 6.17 -4.13 -2.79
C ILE A 17 7.29 -5.15 -2.54
N ILE A 18 8.39 -4.72 -1.91
CA ILE A 18 9.51 -5.61 -1.57
C ILE A 18 9.06 -6.73 -0.64
N ALA A 19 8.31 -6.40 0.42
CA ALA A 19 7.76 -7.38 1.35
C ALA A 19 6.86 -8.40 0.64
N MET A 20 6.07 -7.96 -0.35
CA MET A 20 5.20 -8.87 -1.10
C MET A 20 5.98 -9.81 -2.00
N VAL A 21 7.03 -9.33 -2.67
CA VAL A 21 7.91 -10.18 -3.48
C VAL A 21 8.57 -11.25 -2.62
N MET A 22 9.03 -10.87 -1.42
CA MET A 22 9.60 -11.83 -0.46
C MET A 22 8.55 -12.83 0.04
N CYS A 23 7.34 -12.36 0.36
CA CYS A 23 6.22 -13.20 0.80
C CYS A 23 5.83 -14.21 -0.27
N TYR A 24 5.75 -13.78 -1.54
CA TYR A 24 5.49 -14.64 -2.68
C TYR A 24 6.60 -15.68 -2.89
N GLY A 25 7.87 -15.26 -2.85
CA GLY A 25 9.00 -16.18 -2.96
C GLY A 25 8.98 -17.25 -1.87
N TYR A 26 8.69 -16.86 -0.63
CA TYR A 26 8.59 -17.79 0.49
C TYR A 26 7.41 -18.76 0.33
N ALA A 27 6.22 -18.25 -0.01
CA ALA A 27 5.04 -19.09 -0.25
C ALA A 27 5.25 -20.08 -1.40
N ASN A 28 5.91 -19.66 -2.48
CA ASN A 28 6.20 -20.52 -3.63
C ASN A 28 7.24 -21.60 -3.34
N SER A 29 8.06 -21.42 -2.29
CA SER A 29 9.04 -22.42 -1.85
C SER A 29 8.47 -23.49 -0.92
N MET A 30 7.20 -23.34 -0.49
CA MET A 30 6.56 -24.29 0.42
C MET A 30 6.16 -25.58 -0.29
N THR A 31 6.44 -26.71 0.35
CA THR A 31 6.04 -28.03 -0.14
C THR A 31 4.52 -28.24 -0.07
N ASP A 32 3.86 -27.66 0.94
CA ASP A 32 2.40 -27.65 1.04
C ASP A 32 1.82 -26.40 0.38
N PRO A 33 1.08 -26.52 -0.73
CA PRO A 33 0.50 -25.38 -1.43
C PRO A 33 -0.56 -24.64 -0.59
N TYR A 34 -1.27 -25.31 0.32
CA TYR A 34 -2.27 -24.64 1.15
C TYR A 34 -1.64 -23.75 2.22
N ALA A 35 -0.51 -24.17 2.79
CA ALA A 35 0.30 -23.33 3.67
C ALA A 35 0.82 -22.10 2.92
N GLY A 36 1.28 -22.26 1.67
CA GLY A 36 1.71 -21.15 0.80
C GLY A 36 0.58 -20.14 0.53
N VAL A 37 -0.63 -20.63 0.22
CA VAL A 37 -1.81 -19.78 0.05
C VAL A 37 -2.17 -19.03 1.34
N GLY A 38 -2.08 -19.69 2.50
CA GLY A 38 -2.33 -19.07 3.80
C GLY A 38 -1.37 -17.90 4.09
N VAL A 39 -0.08 -18.09 3.80
CA VAL A 39 0.94 -17.05 3.96
C VAL A 39 0.72 -15.89 3.00
N LEU A 40 0.43 -16.17 1.72
CA LEU A 40 0.10 -15.14 0.74
C LEU A 40 -1.14 -14.35 1.13
N GLY A 41 -2.19 -15.03 1.61
CA GLY A 41 -3.41 -14.39 2.08
C GLY A 41 -3.18 -13.49 3.27
N PHE A 42 -2.38 -13.93 4.25
CA PHE A 42 -2.00 -13.11 5.39
C PHE A 42 -1.16 -11.89 4.98
N GLY A 43 -0.21 -12.08 4.06
CA GLY A 43 0.59 -11.01 3.49
C GLY A 43 -0.30 -9.96 2.82
N LEU A 44 -1.15 -10.38 1.88
CA LEU A 44 -2.10 -9.53 1.17
C LEU A 44 -3.01 -8.72 2.11
N ARG A 45 -3.57 -9.35 3.15
CA ARG A 45 -4.42 -8.66 4.14
C ARG A 45 -3.65 -7.61 4.93
N SER A 46 -2.43 -7.94 5.34
CA SER A 46 -1.56 -7.01 6.08
C SER A 46 -1.20 -5.79 5.23
N MET A 47 -0.89 -5.99 3.95
CA MET A 47 -0.63 -4.90 3.01
C MET A 47 -1.84 -4.03 2.76
N ALA A 48 -3.02 -4.63 2.58
CA ALA A 48 -4.24 -3.84 2.44
C ALA A 48 -4.47 -2.92 3.65
N ALA A 49 -4.26 -3.41 4.87
CA ALA A 49 -4.39 -2.58 6.07
C ALA A 49 -3.41 -1.40 6.08
N VAL A 50 -2.13 -1.64 5.77
CA VAL A 50 -1.10 -0.59 5.72
C VAL A 50 -1.40 0.42 4.61
N SER A 51 -1.77 -0.06 3.42
CA SER A 51 -2.12 0.79 2.28
C SER A 51 -3.38 1.61 2.52
N VAL A 52 -4.41 1.09 3.20
CA VAL A 52 -5.59 1.89 3.61
C VAL A 52 -5.17 3.01 4.56
N LEU A 53 -4.33 2.72 5.55
CA LEU A 53 -3.86 3.74 6.50
C LEU A 53 -3.05 4.83 5.78
N ALA A 54 -2.16 4.42 4.86
CA ALA A 54 -1.36 5.33 4.06
C ALA A 54 -2.22 6.22 3.15
N LEU A 55 -3.28 5.67 2.55
CA LEU A 55 -4.28 6.44 1.78
C LEU A 55 -5.02 7.44 2.67
N ALA A 56 -5.49 7.04 3.85
CA ALA A 56 -6.18 7.94 4.78
C ALA A 56 -5.29 9.12 5.20
N VAL A 57 -4.02 8.85 5.54
CA VAL A 57 -3.02 9.88 5.85
C VAL A 57 -2.74 10.77 4.63
N GLY A 58 -2.63 10.18 3.43
CA GLY A 58 -2.40 10.91 2.19
C GLY A 58 -3.56 11.85 1.84
N ILE A 59 -4.79 11.38 1.96
CA ILE A 59 -6.00 12.19 1.77
C ILE A 59 -6.05 13.32 2.80
N GLY A 60 -5.79 13.04 4.09
CA GLY A 60 -5.74 14.07 5.13
C GLY A 60 -4.67 15.14 4.87
N CYS A 61 -3.53 14.76 4.30
CA CYS A 61 -2.51 15.72 3.89
C CYS A 61 -2.95 16.56 2.68
N LEU A 62 -3.62 15.95 1.71
CA LEU A 62 -4.13 16.64 0.52
C LEU A 62 -5.29 17.59 0.86
N THR A 63 -6.19 17.22 1.78
CA THR A 63 -7.27 18.11 2.22
C THR A 63 -6.74 19.32 3.00
N ALA A 64 -5.70 19.12 3.82
CA ALA A 64 -5.01 20.22 4.48
C ALA A 64 -4.30 21.16 3.48
N ASP A 65 -3.68 20.61 2.42
CA ASP A 65 -3.03 21.40 1.37
C ASP A 65 -4.04 22.03 0.38
N ALA A 66 -5.26 21.49 0.23
CA ALA A 66 -6.32 22.04 -0.62
C ALA A 66 -6.79 23.44 -0.18
N SER A 67 -6.46 23.83 1.06
CA SER A 67 -6.63 25.21 1.55
C SER A 67 -5.66 26.21 0.89
N LYS A 68 -4.73 25.75 0.04
CA LYS A 68 -3.77 26.54 -0.76
C LYS A 68 -3.92 26.17 -2.24
N PRO A 69 -4.94 26.71 -2.93
CA PRO A 69 -5.30 26.31 -4.31
C PRO A 69 -4.22 26.60 -5.37
N ASP A 70 -3.27 27.49 -5.08
CA ASP A 70 -2.20 27.87 -6.02
C ASP A 70 -1.06 26.84 -6.12
N GLN A 71 -1.08 25.77 -5.31
CA GLN A 71 -0.05 24.73 -5.35
C GLN A 71 -0.61 23.42 -5.94
N PRO A 72 -0.13 22.97 -7.11
CA PRO A 72 -0.57 21.70 -7.67
C PRO A 72 -0.24 20.54 -6.72
N PRO A 73 -1.05 19.46 -6.70
CA PRO A 73 -0.79 18.27 -5.89
C PRO A 73 0.64 17.79 -6.15
N ARG A 74 1.45 17.75 -5.09
CA ARG A 74 2.89 17.49 -5.21
C ARG A 74 3.13 16.11 -5.83
N ALA A 75 4.15 16.02 -6.69
CA ALA A 75 4.47 14.82 -7.48
C ALA A 75 4.57 13.53 -6.66
N SER A 76 5.02 13.61 -5.40
CA SER A 76 5.09 12.46 -4.49
C SER A 76 3.72 11.84 -4.18
N PHE A 77 2.66 12.64 -4.00
CA PHE A 77 1.30 12.12 -3.81
C PHE A 77 0.71 11.52 -5.10
N ARG A 78 1.07 12.09 -6.26
CA ARG A 78 0.65 11.55 -7.57
C ARG A 78 1.18 10.14 -7.82
N VAL A 79 2.32 9.79 -7.24
CA VAL A 79 2.91 8.44 -7.35
C VAL A 79 2.43 7.54 -6.21
N ALA A 80 2.39 8.05 -4.98
CA ALA A 80 2.08 7.27 -3.80
C ALA A 80 0.63 6.75 -3.76
N ILE A 81 -0.34 7.57 -4.15
CA ILE A 81 -1.77 7.20 -4.09
C ILE A 81 -2.09 6.03 -5.03
N PRO A 82 -1.71 6.06 -6.33
CA PRO A 82 -1.91 4.91 -7.22
C PRO A 82 -1.22 3.64 -6.71
N LEU A 83 -0.02 3.76 -6.13
CA LEU A 83 0.73 2.61 -5.64
C LEU A 83 0.01 1.91 -4.48
N HIS A 84 -0.48 2.68 -3.50
CA HIS A 84 -1.27 2.11 -2.41
C HIS A 84 -2.62 1.59 -2.86
N LEU A 85 -3.29 2.22 -3.84
CA LEU A 85 -4.51 1.67 -4.44
C LEU A 85 -4.24 0.30 -5.08
N LEU A 86 -3.15 0.17 -5.84
CA LEU A 86 -2.75 -1.09 -6.47
C LEU A 86 -2.48 -2.20 -5.45
N LEU A 87 -1.87 -1.85 -4.31
CA LEU A 87 -1.58 -2.79 -3.22
C LEU A 87 -2.83 -3.13 -2.39
N CYS A 88 -3.73 -2.17 -2.24
CA CYS A 88 -4.92 -2.30 -1.41
C CYS A 88 -5.99 -3.18 -2.07
N ILE A 89 -6.20 -3.05 -3.39
CA ILE A 89 -7.27 -3.78 -4.11
C ILE A 89 -7.12 -5.31 -3.99
N PRO A 90 -5.95 -5.93 -4.25
CA PRO A 90 -5.79 -7.38 -4.13
C PRO A 90 -5.98 -7.87 -2.70
N GLY A 91 -5.48 -7.13 -1.71
CA GLY A 91 -5.61 -7.51 -0.30
C GLY A 91 -7.04 -7.37 0.23
N LEU A 92 -7.77 -6.32 -0.17
CA LEU A 92 -9.19 -6.18 0.14
C LEU A 92 -10.04 -7.26 -0.55
N TRP A 93 -9.77 -7.55 -1.82
CA TRP A 93 -10.43 -8.62 -2.54
C TRP A 93 -10.26 -9.96 -1.81
N PHE A 94 -9.03 -10.29 -1.40
CA PHE A 94 -8.73 -11.51 -0.64
C PHE A 94 -9.32 -11.50 0.78
N TRP A 95 -9.60 -10.33 1.36
CA TRP A 95 -10.27 -10.26 2.65
C TRP A 95 -11.77 -10.54 2.53
N LEU A 96 -12.41 -10.07 1.45
CA LEU A 96 -13.84 -10.20 1.23
C LEU A 96 -14.25 -11.51 0.54
N HIS A 97 -13.34 -12.15 -0.19
CA HIS A 97 -13.64 -13.30 -1.06
C HIS A 97 -12.84 -14.59 -0.78
N ALA A 98 -12.01 -14.63 0.28
CA ALA A 98 -11.24 -15.83 0.66
C ALA A 98 -11.76 -16.51 1.92
#